data_AF-A0A8S3FLZ1-F1
#
_entry.id   AF-A0A8S3FLZ1-F1
#
_cell.length_a   1.000
_cell.length_b   1.000
_cell.length_c   1.000
_cell.angle_alpha   90.00
_cell.angle_beta   90.00
_cell.angle_gamma   90.00
#
_symmetry.space_group_name_H-M   'P 1'
#
loop_
_entity.id
_entity.type
_entity.pdbx_description
1 polymer ?
#
loop_
_entity_poly.entity_id
_entity_poly.type
_entity_poly.pdbx_seq_one_letter_code
_entity_poly.pdbx_strand_id
1 'polypeptide(L)'
;VLLITQPDRWTAASMYQATRIFASNMDAKMAQRFYNILLLPRIRDDIDEYKKLNFHLYMALRKALFKPSAFFKGIILPLCEKAPILQIFVYDCQEIDLWFLVLILSAFVE
;
A
#
# COMPACT_ATOMS: atom_id res chain seq x y z
N VAL A 1 18.27 -5.26 -9.07
CA VAL A 1 17.55 -5.95 -10.17
C VAL A 1 16.19 -5.33 -10.45
N LEU A 2 15.31 -5.13 -9.46
CA LEU A 2 13.95 -4.59 -9.69
C LEU A 2 13.89 -3.15 -10.25
N LEU A 3 14.94 -2.33 -10.07
CA LEU A 3 15.01 -1.00 -10.69
C LEU A 3 15.29 -1.06 -12.20
N ILE A 4 15.86 -2.17 -12.69
CA ILE A 4 16.17 -2.36 -14.12
C ILE A 4 14.86 -2.53 -14.92
N THR A 5 13.83 -3.09 -14.30
CA THR A 5 12.50 -3.29 -14.91
C THR A 5 11.66 -2.01 -14.99
N GLN A 6 12.23 -0.83 -14.68
CA GLN A 6 11.57 0.48 -14.76
C GLN A 6 10.17 0.48 -14.11
N PRO A 7 10.09 0.27 -12.79
CA PRO A 7 8.81 0.09 -12.11
C PRO A 7 7.88 1.31 -12.20
N ASP A 8 8.44 2.50 -12.46
CA ASP A 8 7.70 3.74 -12.70
C ASP A 8 6.75 3.63 -13.91
N ARG A 9 7.11 2.80 -14.90
CA ARG A 9 6.32 2.60 -16.13
C ARG A 9 5.38 1.41 -16.06
N TRP A 10 5.28 0.73 -14.92
CA TRP A 10 4.40 -0.43 -14.81
C TRP A 10 2.94 -0.05 -14.93
N THR A 11 2.15 -0.91 -15.57
CA THR A 11 0.70 -0.74 -15.56
C THR A 11 0.13 -1.06 -14.17
N ALA A 12 -1.06 -0.56 -13.86
CA ALA A 12 -1.74 -0.88 -12.60
C ALA A 12 -1.96 -2.40 -12.42
N ALA A 13 -2.24 -3.11 -13.53
CA ALA A 13 -2.36 -4.57 -13.54
C ALA A 13 -1.03 -5.28 -13.24
N SER A 14 0.09 -4.80 -13.79
CA SER A 14 1.43 -5.31 -13.47
C SER A 14 1.76 -5.10 -12.00
N MET A 15 1.41 -3.93 -11.43
CA MET A 15 1.60 -3.66 -10.01
C MET A 15 0.81 -4.63 -9.12
N TYR A 16 -0.42 -4.96 -9.49
CA TYR A 16 -1.20 -5.96 -8.77
C TYR A 16 -0.51 -7.34 -8.75
N GLN A 17 -0.05 -7.80 -9.92
CA GLN A 17 0.61 -9.10 -10.02
C GLN A 17 1.94 -9.13 -9.25
N ALA A 18 2.74 -8.07 -9.37
CA ALA A 18 3.97 -7.92 -8.60
C ALA A 18 3.66 -7.96 -7.10
N THR A 19 2.71 -7.15 -6.63
CA THR A 19 2.32 -7.10 -5.21
C THR A 19 1.87 -8.46 -4.69
N ARG A 20 1.14 -9.25 -5.49
CA ARG A 20 0.75 -10.61 -5.13
C ARG A 20 1.95 -11.53 -4.92
N ILE A 21 2.95 -11.46 -5.79
CA ILE A 21 4.18 -12.27 -5.69
C ILE A 21 5.03 -11.83 -4.49
N PHE A 22 5.17 -10.51 -4.27
CA PHE A 22 5.91 -9.96 -3.14
C PHE A 22 5.23 -10.26 -1.80
N ALA A 23 3.90 -10.22 -1.76
CA ALA A 23 3.13 -10.54 -0.56
C ALA A 23 3.17 -12.04 -0.22
N SER A 24 3.29 -12.95 -1.20
CA SER A 24 3.33 -14.39 -0.92
C SER A 24 4.73 -14.94 -0.69
N ASN A 25 5.72 -14.52 -1.48
CA ASN A 25 7.00 -15.24 -1.58
C ASN A 25 8.17 -14.55 -0.88
N MET A 26 8.09 -13.24 -0.60
CA MET A 26 9.23 -12.47 -0.09
C MET A 26 9.18 -12.29 1.43
N ASP A 27 10.35 -12.11 2.05
CA ASP A 27 10.45 -11.80 3.48
C ASP A 27 9.79 -10.45 3.81
N ALA A 28 9.29 -10.30 5.04
CA ALA A 28 8.57 -9.11 5.49
C ALA A 28 9.39 -7.82 5.32
N LYS A 29 10.72 -7.89 5.50
CA LYS A 29 11.62 -6.74 5.30
C LYS A 29 11.75 -6.32 3.84
N MET A 30 11.79 -7.28 2.91
CA MET A 30 11.79 -6.97 1.47
C MET A 30 10.42 -6.48 1.00
N ALA A 31 9.33 -7.10 1.47
CA ALA A 31 7.97 -6.67 1.15
C ALA A 31 7.72 -5.23 1.64
N GLN A 32 8.17 -4.88 2.85
CA GLN A 32 8.09 -3.51 3.37
C GLN A 32 8.79 -2.50 2.45
N ARG A 33 10.02 -2.82 1.99
CA ARG A 33 10.76 -1.94 1.06
C ARG A 33 10.02 -1.78 -0.27
N PHE A 34 9.45 -2.86 -0.80
CA PHE A 34 8.64 -2.81 -2.01
C PHE A 34 7.40 -1.92 -1.84
N TYR A 35 6.70 -2.02 -0.70
CA TYR A 35 5.55 -1.17 -0.41
C TYR A 35 5.92 0.31 -0.31
N ASN A 36 6.99 0.62 0.42
CA ASN A 36 7.47 2.00 0.60
C ASN A 36 7.93 2.66 -0.70
N ILE A 37 8.71 1.94 -1.51
CA ILE A 37 9.41 2.53 -2.65
C ILE A 37 8.55 2.52 -3.92
N LEU A 38 7.63 1.57 -4.08
CA LEU A 38 6.89 1.40 -5.33
C LEU A 38 5.38 1.51 -5.16
N LEU A 39 4.80 0.73 -4.25
CA LEU A 39 3.34 0.66 -4.14
C LEU A 39 2.75 1.98 -3.60
N LEU A 40 3.34 2.52 -2.53
CA LEU A 40 2.89 3.74 -1.88
C LEU A 40 2.97 4.99 -2.78
N PRO A 41 4.10 5.32 -3.43
CA PRO A 41 4.16 6.49 -4.32
C PRO A 41 3.19 6.34 -5.49
N ARG A 42 3.10 5.14 -6.09
CA ARG A 42 2.18 4.92 -7.21
C ARG A 42 0.71 5.15 -6.85
N ILE A 43 0.29 4.75 -5.65
CA ILE A 43 -1.06 4.98 -5.16
C ILE A 43 -1.30 6.48 -4.93
N ARG A 44 -0.31 7.18 -4.35
CA ARG A 44 -0.38 8.62 -4.14
C ARG A 44 -0.52 9.38 -5.46
N ASP A 45 0.27 9.02 -6.47
CA ASP A 45 0.23 9.67 -7.78
C ASP A 45 -1.13 9.46 -8.48
N ASP A 46 -1.66 8.23 -8.45
CA ASP A 46 -2.96 7.89 -9.07
C ASP A 46 -4.12 8.64 -8.39
N ILE A 47 -4.06 8.79 -7.07
CA ILE A 47 -5.06 9.54 -6.30
C ILE A 47 -4.91 11.03 -6.54
N ASP A 48 -3.69 11.57 -6.63
CA ASP A 48 -3.51 12.99 -6.87
C ASP A 48 -3.98 13.39 -8.29
N GLU A 49 -3.67 12.57 -9.29
CA GLU A 49 -4.00 12.83 -10.70
C GLU A 49 -5.49 12.59 -11.01
N TYR A 50 -6.06 11.46 -10.58
CA TYR A 50 -7.42 11.07 -10.98
C TYR A 50 -8.47 11.26 -9.88
N LYS A 51 -8.07 11.61 -8.64
CA LYS A 51 -8.94 11.68 -7.43
C LYS A 51 -9.76 10.41 -7.20
N LYS A 52 -9.36 9.30 -7.82
CA LYS A 52 -10.00 7.99 -7.77
C LYS A 52 -8.95 6.91 -7.94
N LEU A 53 -8.96 5.94 -7.04
CA LEU A 53 -8.01 4.83 -7.08
C LEU A 53 -8.37 3.81 -8.17
N ASN A 54 -7.39 3.42 -8.99
CA ASN A 54 -7.53 2.35 -9.96
C ASN A 54 -7.89 1.00 -9.29
N PHE A 55 -8.80 0.25 -9.92
CA PHE A 55 -9.26 -1.05 -9.42
C PHE A 55 -8.11 -2.04 -9.15
N HIS A 56 -7.09 -2.09 -10.02
CA HIS A 56 -5.96 -3.01 -9.83
C HIS A 56 -5.07 -2.58 -8.66
N LEU A 57 -4.90 -1.28 -8.41
CA LEU A 57 -4.15 -0.77 -7.26
C LEU A 57 -4.90 -1.05 -5.95
N TYR A 58 -6.22 -0.92 -5.95
CA TYR A 58 -7.05 -1.36 -4.82
C TYR A 58 -6.89 -2.86 -4.53
N MET A 59 -6.92 -3.69 -5.57
CA MET A 59 -6.67 -5.13 -5.41
C MET A 59 -5.23 -5.42 -4.95
N ALA A 60 -4.25 -4.59 -5.34
CA ALA A 60 -2.87 -4.70 -4.87
C ALA A 60 -2.78 -4.42 -3.38
N LEU A 61 -3.42 -3.35 -2.88
CA LEU A 61 -3.51 -3.04 -1.45
C LEU A 61 -4.14 -4.19 -0.66
N ARG A 62 -5.25 -4.75 -1.15
CA ARG A 62 -5.88 -5.92 -0.52
C ARG A 62 -4.96 -7.12 -0.44
N LYS A 63 -4.06 -7.30 -1.43
CA LYS A 63 -3.05 -8.36 -1.39
C LYS A 63 -1.88 -8.03 -0.47
N ALA A 64 -1.51 -6.77 -0.34
CA ALA A 64 -0.46 -6.34 0.58
C ALA A 64 -0.80 -6.64 2.06
N LEU A 65 -2.10 -6.60 2.42
CA LEU A 65 -2.60 -6.92 3.76
C LEU A 65 -2.32 -8.36 4.23
N PHE A 66 -2.05 -9.29 3.32
CA PHE A 66 -1.69 -10.67 3.69
C PHE A 66 -0.34 -10.74 4.43
N LYS A 67 0.47 -9.67 4.40
CA LYS A 67 1.65 -9.49 5.26
C LYS A 67 1.48 -8.24 6.14
N PRO A 68 0.77 -8.33 7.28
CA PRO A 68 0.41 -7.16 8.09
C PRO A 68 1.64 -6.39 8.57
N SER A 69 2.69 -7.08 9.07
CA SER A 69 3.89 -6.41 9.58
C SER A 69 4.61 -5.55 8.54
N ALA A 70 4.61 -5.96 7.28
CA ALA A 70 5.20 -5.20 6.18
C ALA A 70 4.28 -4.06 5.72
N PHE A 71 2.97 -4.29 5.72
CA PHE A 71 1.96 -3.30 5.37
C PHE A 71 1.95 -2.12 6.35
N PHE A 72 1.89 -2.39 7.66
CA PHE A 72 1.90 -1.33 8.68
C PHE A 72 3.16 -0.48 8.60
N LYS A 73 4.34 -1.11 8.51
CA LYS A 73 5.62 -0.39 8.46
C LYS A 73 5.94 0.24 7.10
N GLY A 74 5.29 -0.21 6.03
CA GLY A 74 5.59 0.18 4.65
C GLY A 74 4.54 1.08 4.00
N ILE A 75 3.36 1.21 4.61
CA ILE A 75 2.25 2.02 4.09
C ILE A 75 1.71 2.90 5.20
N ILE A 76 1.27 2.31 6.31
CA ILE A 76 0.55 3.04 7.37
C ILE A 76 1.44 4.01 8.14
N LEU A 77 2.59 3.58 8.68
CA LEU A 77 3.48 4.48 9.42
C LEU A 77 3.94 5.69 8.57
N PRO A 78 4.40 5.51 7.31
CA PRO A 78 4.74 6.63 6.43
C PRO A 78 3.57 7.54 6.02
N LEU A 79 2.31 7.11 6.24
CA LEU A 79 1.13 7.94 6.06
C LEU A 79 0.82 8.73 7.33
N CYS A 80 0.86 8.06 8.50
CA CYS A 80 0.65 8.69 9.79
C CYS A 80 1.70 9.77 10.10
N GLU A 81 2.96 9.60 9.69
CA GLU A 81 4.00 10.63 9.83
C GLU A 81 3.69 11.92 9.06
N LYS A 82 2.88 11.85 8.00
CA LYS A 82 2.44 13.01 7.23
C LYS A 82 1.08 13.57 7.68
N ALA A 83 0.25 12.74 8.31
CA ALA A 83 -1.08 13.10 8.78
C ALA A 83 -1.29 12.59 10.24
N PRO A 84 -1.06 13.44 11.26
CA PRO A 84 -1.03 13.02 12.67
C PRO A 84 -2.39 12.54 13.22
N ILE A 85 -3.49 12.85 12.52
CA ILE A 85 -4.87 12.48 12.90
C ILE A 85 -5.14 10.96 12.86
N LEU A 86 -4.32 10.17 12.16
CA LEU A 86 -4.51 8.72 12.00
C LEU A 86 -3.77 7.90 13.06
N GLN A 87 -2.92 8.53 13.88
CA GLN A 87 -2.06 7.84 14.84
C GLN A 87 -2.85 7.15 15.97
N ILE A 88 -4.08 7.61 16.25
CA ILE A 88 -4.94 7.08 17.31
C ILE A 88 -5.60 5.74 16.93
N PHE A 89 -5.82 5.46 15.63
CA PHE A 89 -6.54 4.26 15.19
C PHE A 89 -5.66 3.02 14.96
N VAL A 90 -4.33 3.19 14.86
CA VAL A 90 -3.40 2.09 14.48
C VAL A 90 -3.01 1.22 15.68
N TYR A 91 -3.08 1.73 16.91
CA TYR A 91 -2.65 0.98 18.10
C TYR A 91 -3.66 -0.09 18.57
N ASP A 92 -4.92 -0.06 18.09
CA ASP A 92 -5.99 -0.95 18.57
C ASP A 92 -6.38 -2.04 17.55
N CYS A 93 -5.84 -2.01 16.34
CA CYS A 93 -6.31 -2.86 15.24
C CYS A 93 -5.49 -4.16 15.14
N GLN A 94 -5.84 -5.13 16.00
CA GLN A 94 -5.41 -6.53 15.86
C GLN A 94 -6.33 -7.34 14.94
N GLU A 95 -7.51 -6.81 14.61
CA GLU A 95 -8.46 -7.38 13.65
C GLU A 95 -8.63 -6.46 12.44
N ILE A 96 -7.99 -6.81 11.33
CA ILE A 96 -8.05 -6.08 10.06
C ILE A 96 -9.35 -6.48 9.34
N ASP A 97 -10.46 -5.85 9.72
CA ASP A 97 -11.72 -5.98 8.98
C ASP A 97 -11.82 -4.98 7.81
N LEU A 98 -12.74 -5.24 6.88
CA LEU A 98 -13.00 -4.40 5.70
C LEU A 98 -13.21 -2.91 6.03
N TRP A 99 -13.70 -2.60 7.23
CA TRP A 99 -13.87 -1.22 7.71
C TRP A 99 -12.54 -0.47 7.88
N PHE A 100 -11.45 -1.18 8.21
CA PHE A 100 -10.12 -0.60 8.32
C PHE A 100 -9.57 -0.17 6.95
N LEU A 101 -9.90 -0.92 5.88
CA LEU A 101 -9.61 -0.50 4.50
C LEU A 101 -10.40 0.74 4.09
N VAL A 102 -11.66 0.85 4.51
CA VAL A 102 -12.50 2.04 4.24
C VAL A 102 -11.92 3.28 4.95
N LEU A 103 -11.49 3.13 6.21
CA LEU A 103 -10.82 4.18 6.98
C LEU A 103 -9.49 4.64 6.35
N ILE A 104 -8.67 3.71 5.87
CA ILE A 104 -7.43 4.04 5.16
C ILE A 104 -7.76 4.77 3.84
N LEU A 105 -8.78 4.31 3.10
CA LEU A 105 -9.17 4.96 1.85
C LEU A 105 -9.77 6.35 2.07
N SER A 106 -10.54 6.58 3.13
CA SER A 106 -11.01 7.94 3.48
C SER A 106 -9.85 8.85 3.85
N ALA A 107 -8.84 8.32 4.54
CA ALA A 107 -7.62 9.07 4.89
C ALA A 107 -6.73 9.43 3.68
N PHE A 108 -6.95 8.80 2.53
CA PHE A 108 -6.24 9.09 1.29
C PHE A 108 -6.98 10.08 0.37
N VAL A 109 -8.26 10.38 0.64
CA VAL A 109 -9.14 11.21 -0.19
C VAL A 109 -9.31 12.64 0.36
N GLU A 110 -8.80 12.94 1.55
CA GLU A 110 -8.73 14.30 2.12
C GLU A 110 -7.41 15.02 1.83
#